data_AF-A0A150XUM3-F1
#
_entry.id   AF-A0A150XUM3-F1
#
_cell.length_a   1.000
_cell.length_b   1.000
_cell.length_c   1.000
_cell.angle_alpha   90.00
_cell.angle_beta   90.00
_cell.angle_gamma   90.00
#
_symmetry.space_group_name_H-M   'P 1'
#
loop_
_entity.id
_entity.type
_entity.pdbx_description
1 polymer ?
#
loop_
_entity_poly.entity_id
_entity_poly.type
_entity_poly.pdbx_seq_one_letter_code
_entity_poly.pdbx_strand_id
1 'polypeptide(L)'
;MDKGNEVFWPIIALFLIITTAIAWVLFTPVMLVCNTTTNTYELSQLGTFSARVIRGEKMEVEFRIFGIKFKPTQDKKTNKKRKKKKSWASSHPLRLARGCMKGVIVKKLTLDIDTGDVITNANLVPVAFFLTNTSQDRFIHINFEGRLLAHLEVKIKLYIILIAIIKNKLKR
;
A
#
# COMPACT_ATOMS: atom_id res chain seq x y z
N MET A 1 41.70 -31.97 11.98
CA MET A 1 40.62 -31.47 11.11
C MET A 1 39.59 -30.79 11.99
N ASP A 2 39.62 -29.46 12.04
CA ASP A 2 38.76 -28.64 12.90
C ASP A 2 37.31 -28.67 12.42
N LYS A 3 36.52 -29.58 12.99
CA LYS A 3 35.06 -29.67 12.78
C LYS A 3 34.32 -28.38 13.16
N GLY A 4 34.96 -27.47 13.91
CA GLY A 4 34.39 -26.17 14.26
C GLY A 4 34.15 -25.29 13.03
N ASN A 5 35.11 -25.23 12.09
CA ASN A 5 35.04 -24.30 10.96
C ASN A 5 33.98 -24.68 9.91
N GLU A 6 33.65 -25.97 9.80
CA GLU A 6 32.66 -26.45 8.83
C GLU A 6 31.22 -26.05 9.19
N VAL A 7 30.92 -25.80 10.47
CA VAL A 7 29.59 -25.39 10.94
C VAL A 7 29.38 -23.87 10.86
N PHE A 8 30.46 -23.07 10.95
CA PHE A 8 30.36 -21.61 10.90
C PHE A 8 29.97 -21.09 9.52
N TRP A 9 30.50 -21.64 8.43
CA TRP A 9 30.21 -21.18 7.07
C TRP A 9 28.73 -21.31 6.67
N PRO A 10 28.04 -22.44 6.94
CA PRO A 10 26.60 -22.57 6.70
C PRO A 10 25.78 -21.55 7.50
N ILE A 11 26.15 -21.27 8.75
CA ILE A 11 25.44 -20.30 9.60
C ILE A 11 25.58 -18.88 9.04
N ILE A 12 26.81 -18.50 8.65
CA ILE A 12 27.07 -17.19 8.03
C ILE A 12 26.32 -17.07 6.71
N ALA A 13 26.36 -18.10 5.86
CA ALA A 13 25.64 -18.12 4.59
C ALA A 13 24.12 -17.98 4.81
N LEU A 14 23.54 -18.72 5.75
CA LEU A 14 22.12 -18.63 6.08
C LEU A 14 21.75 -17.22 6.58
N PHE A 15 22.55 -16.65 7.47
CA PHE A 15 22.34 -15.28 7.95
C PHE A 15 22.37 -14.25 6.81
N LEU A 16 23.32 -14.40 5.88
CA LEU A 16 23.46 -13.51 4.73
C LEU A 16 22.27 -13.63 3.78
N ILE A 17 21.76 -14.85 3.53
CA ILE A 17 20.57 -15.10 2.73
C ILE A 17 19.34 -14.42 3.36
N ILE A 18 19.13 -14.62 4.67
CA ILE A 18 17.98 -14.06 5.39
C ILE A 18 18.03 -12.53 5.38
N THR A 19 19.19 -11.95 5.69
CA THR A 19 19.35 -10.49 5.70
C THR A 19 19.16 -9.87 4.33
N THR A 20 19.68 -10.51 3.27
CA THR A 20 19.47 -10.07 1.89
C THR A 20 17.99 -10.14 1.49
N ALA A 21 17.29 -11.21 1.86
CA ALA A 21 15.86 -11.35 1.58
C ALA A 21 15.02 -10.27 2.30
N ILE A 22 15.33 -9.98 3.56
CA ILE A 22 14.66 -8.91 4.32
C ILE A 22 14.95 -7.54 3.69
N ALA A 23 16.20 -7.27 3.33
CA ALA A 23 16.60 -6.03 2.67
C ALA A 23 15.83 -5.87 1.34
N TRP A 24 15.79 -6.92 0.51
CA TRP A 24 15.04 -6.92 -0.75
C TRP A 24 13.58 -6.49 -0.55
N VAL A 25 12.88 -7.09 0.42
CA VAL A 25 11.49 -6.76 0.71
C VAL A 25 11.35 -5.32 1.25
N LEU A 26 12.29 -4.81 2.03
CA LEU A 26 12.19 -3.45 2.58
C LEU A 26 12.47 -2.35 1.54
N PHE A 27 13.40 -2.60 0.62
CA PHE A 27 13.78 -1.63 -0.41
C PHE A 27 12.88 -1.68 -1.65
N THR A 28 12.28 -2.83 -1.94
CA THR A 28 11.31 -2.96 -3.03
C THR A 28 10.00 -2.26 -2.63
N PRO A 29 9.55 -1.24 -3.39
CA PRO A 29 8.34 -0.53 -3.06
C PRO A 29 7.09 -1.39 -3.29
N VAL A 30 6.05 -1.13 -2.51
CA VAL A 30 4.70 -1.65 -2.75
C VAL A 30 3.95 -0.66 -3.62
N MET A 31 3.36 -1.13 -4.70
CA MET A 31 2.51 -0.37 -5.61
C MET A 31 1.05 -0.62 -5.25
N LEU A 32 0.28 0.44 -5.12
CA LEU A 32 -1.16 0.43 -4.99
C LEU A 32 -1.74 1.11 -6.22
N VAL A 33 -2.56 0.39 -6.96
CA VAL A 33 -3.24 0.88 -8.16
C VAL A 33 -4.75 0.74 -7.93
N CYS A 34 -5.48 1.82 -8.13
CA CYS A 34 -6.94 1.83 -8.10
C CYS A 34 -7.42 2.53 -9.35
N ASN A 35 -8.12 1.82 -10.24
CA ASN A 35 -8.65 2.38 -11.47
C ASN A 35 -10.11 1.92 -11.63
N THR A 36 -11.03 2.88 -11.62
CA THR A 36 -12.46 2.60 -11.73
C THR A 36 -12.91 2.30 -13.16
N THR A 37 -12.21 2.83 -14.18
CA THR A 37 -12.49 2.56 -15.60
C THR A 37 -12.28 1.08 -15.96
N THR A 38 -11.19 0.50 -15.47
CA THR A 38 -10.81 -0.91 -15.71
C THR A 38 -11.27 -1.83 -14.58
N ASN A 39 -11.91 -1.28 -13.54
CA ASN A 39 -12.25 -1.99 -12.30
C ASN A 39 -11.05 -2.73 -11.67
N THR A 40 -9.84 -2.19 -11.83
CA THR A 40 -8.63 -2.80 -11.28
C THR A 40 -8.28 -2.17 -9.94
N TYR A 41 -8.20 -3.01 -8.91
CA TYR A 41 -7.71 -2.62 -7.59
C TYR A 41 -6.61 -3.61 -7.22
N GLU A 42 -5.37 -3.15 -7.27
CA GLU A 42 -4.19 -3.99 -7.08
C GLU A 42 -3.27 -3.41 -6.02
N LEU A 43 -2.80 -4.26 -5.12
CA LEU A 43 -1.71 -4.00 -4.20
C LEU A 43 -0.61 -5.02 -4.49
N SER A 44 0.54 -4.59 -5.00
CA SER A 44 1.61 -5.51 -5.39
C SER A 44 2.99 -5.03 -5.00
N GLN A 45 3.87 -5.98 -4.72
CA GLN A 45 5.29 -5.78 -4.49
C GLN A 45 6.04 -6.68 -5.47
N LEU A 46 6.87 -6.07 -6.30
CA LEU A 46 7.58 -6.77 -7.37
C LEU A 46 8.35 -7.97 -6.82
N GLY A 47 8.05 -9.17 -7.33
CA GLY A 47 8.73 -10.41 -6.95
C GLY A 47 8.37 -10.98 -5.56
N THR A 48 7.46 -10.36 -4.80
CA THR A 48 7.08 -10.83 -3.45
C THR A 48 5.62 -11.23 -3.36
N PHE A 49 4.70 -10.29 -3.55
CA PHE A 49 3.27 -10.59 -3.48
C PHE A 49 2.46 -9.67 -4.39
N SER A 50 1.27 -10.11 -4.78
CA SER A 50 0.25 -9.25 -5.35
C SER A 50 -1.13 -9.65 -4.83
N ALA A 51 -1.97 -8.66 -4.62
CA ALA A 51 -3.37 -8.84 -4.24
C ALA A 51 -4.19 -8.01 -5.22
N ARG A 52 -5.04 -8.67 -6.00
CA ARG A 52 -5.89 -8.01 -7.00
C ARG A 52 -7.35 -8.32 -6.72
N VAL A 53 -8.19 -7.30 -6.72
CA VAL A 53 -9.64 -7.47 -6.68
C VAL A 53 -10.13 -7.67 -8.10
N ILE A 54 -10.79 -8.80 -8.34
CA ILE A 54 -11.45 -9.12 -9.61
C ILE A 54 -12.94 -8.94 -9.36
N ARG A 55 -13.56 -7.99 -10.07
CA ARG A 55 -14.97 -7.69 -9.96
C ARG A 55 -15.74 -8.47 -11.03
N GLY A 56 -16.28 -9.63 -10.66
CA GLY A 56 -17.27 -10.41 -11.43
C GLY A 56 -18.64 -10.39 -10.75
N GLU A 57 -19.42 -11.48 -10.86
CA GLU A 57 -20.69 -11.66 -10.12
C GLU A 57 -20.49 -11.68 -8.58
N LYS A 58 -19.29 -12.08 -8.14
CA LYS A 58 -18.83 -12.01 -6.75
C LYS A 58 -17.51 -11.25 -6.70
N MET A 59 -17.30 -10.46 -5.65
CA MET A 59 -16.01 -9.84 -5.39
C MET A 59 -15.02 -10.91 -4.94
N GLU A 60 -14.07 -11.25 -5.80
CA GLU A 60 -12.99 -12.18 -5.48
C GLU A 60 -11.66 -11.44 -5.35
N VAL A 61 -10.88 -11.81 -4.35
CA VAL A 61 -9.53 -11.28 -4.15
C VAL A 61 -8.54 -12.38 -4.53
N GLU A 62 -7.82 -12.17 -5.63
CA GLU A 62 -6.73 -13.04 -6.05
C GLU A 62 -5.46 -12.61 -5.32
N PHE A 63 -4.97 -13.46 -4.42
CA PHE A 63 -3.66 -13.29 -3.81
C PHE A 63 -2.63 -14.11 -4.57
N ARG A 64 -1.46 -13.53 -4.82
CA ARG A 64 -0.27 -14.24 -5.30
C ARG A 64 0.89 -13.96 -4.37
N ILE A 65 1.64 -14.99 -3.99
CA ILE A 65 2.88 -14.86 -3.21
C ILE A 65 3.95 -15.62 -3.97
N PHE A 66 5.06 -14.96 -4.32
CA PHE A 66 6.13 -15.51 -5.16
C PHE A 66 5.61 -16.16 -6.46
N GLY A 67 4.56 -15.58 -7.07
CA GLY A 67 3.93 -16.08 -8.31
C GLY A 67 2.89 -17.20 -8.12
N ILE A 68 2.80 -17.79 -6.92
CA ILE A 68 1.83 -18.85 -6.62
C ILE A 68 0.50 -18.22 -6.22
N LYS A 69 -0.60 -18.64 -6.86
CA LYS A 69 -1.95 -18.17 -6.56
C LYS A 69 -2.49 -18.80 -5.28
N PHE A 70 -2.98 -17.98 -4.37
CA PHE A 70 -3.66 -18.37 -3.14
C PHE A 70 -5.11 -17.90 -3.22
N LYS A 71 -6.05 -18.84 -3.10
CA LYS A 71 -7.45 -18.51 -2.86
C LYS A 71 -7.66 -18.37 -1.36
N PRO A 72 -8.18 -17.24 -0.86
CA PRO A 72 -8.51 -17.13 0.55
C PRO A 72 -9.63 -18.12 0.86
N THR A 73 -9.32 -19.21 1.56
CA THR A 73 -10.32 -20.14 2.08
C THR A 73 -11.24 -19.36 3.03
N GLN A 74 -12.55 -19.43 2.81
CA GLN A 74 -13.55 -18.88 3.72
C GLN A 74 -13.62 -19.76 4.98
N ASP A 75 -12.61 -19.70 5.84
CA ASP A 75 -12.64 -20.46 7.07
C ASP A 75 -13.63 -19.85 8.08
N LYS A 76 -14.50 -20.73 8.58
CA LYS A 76 -15.56 -20.48 9.56
C LYS A 76 -15.02 -19.59 10.69
N LYS A 77 -15.74 -18.51 10.99
CA LYS A 77 -15.51 -17.60 12.13
C LYS A 77 -15.26 -18.41 13.41
N THR A 78 -13.99 -18.67 13.71
CA THR A 78 -13.62 -19.21 15.02
C THR A 78 -13.80 -18.08 16.00
N ASN A 79 -14.72 -18.25 16.93
CA ASN A 79 -15.05 -17.28 17.96
C ASN A 79 -13.88 -17.17 18.95
N LYS A 80 -12.76 -16.56 18.50
CA LYS A 80 -11.56 -16.37 19.32
C LYS A 80 -11.89 -15.28 20.35
N LYS A 81 -12.02 -15.69 21.61
CA LYS A 81 -12.08 -14.81 22.79
C LYS A 81 -11.10 -13.64 22.58
N ARG A 82 -11.62 -12.41 22.61
CA ARG A 82 -10.83 -11.17 22.53
C ARG A 82 -9.76 -11.18 23.62
N LYS A 83 -8.54 -11.67 23.31
CA LYS A 83 -7.37 -11.37 24.13
C LYS A 83 -7.24 -9.85 24.17
N LYS A 84 -7.20 -9.25 25.37
CA LYS A 84 -6.91 -7.82 25.54
C LYS A 84 -5.64 -7.52 24.74
N LYS A 85 -5.78 -6.80 23.63
CA LYS A 85 -4.64 -6.34 22.83
C LYS A 85 -3.81 -5.48 23.77
N LYS A 86 -2.55 -5.87 24.05
CA LYS A 86 -1.55 -4.95 24.62
C LYS A 86 -1.59 -3.71 23.73
N SER A 87 -2.12 -2.60 24.23
CA SER A 87 -2.17 -1.39 23.44
C SER A 87 -0.72 -0.96 23.25
N TRP A 88 -0.22 -1.10 22.04
CA TRP A 88 0.97 -0.37 21.62
C TRP A 88 0.53 1.08 21.44
N ALA A 89 0.24 1.75 22.55
CA ALA A 89 -0.01 3.18 22.56
C ALA A 89 1.26 3.86 22.03
N SER A 90 1.20 4.32 20.78
CA SER A 90 2.14 5.32 20.30
C SER A 90 1.93 6.55 21.17
N SER A 91 2.98 7.05 21.82
CA SER A 91 2.89 8.29 22.59
C SER A 91 2.59 9.50 21.70
N HIS A 92 2.82 9.38 20.38
CA HIS A 92 2.66 10.47 19.41
C HIS A 92 2.07 9.96 18.08
N PRO A 93 0.76 9.67 17.99
CA PRO A 93 0.14 9.11 16.78
C PRO A 93 0.24 10.02 15.56
N LEU A 94 0.11 11.34 15.73
CA LEU A 94 0.23 12.32 14.64
C LEU A 94 1.64 12.35 14.04
N ARG A 95 2.67 12.24 14.89
CA ARG A 95 4.07 12.20 14.46
C ARG A 95 4.35 10.94 13.65
N LEU A 96 3.85 9.79 14.11
CA LEU A 96 3.95 8.54 13.38
C LEU A 96 3.27 8.63 12.02
N ALA A 97 2.03 9.12 11.98
CA ALA A 97 1.28 9.31 10.74
C ALA A 97 2.06 10.20 9.76
N ARG A 98 2.56 11.35 10.21
CA ARG A 98 3.39 12.26 9.38
C ARG A 98 4.69 11.61 8.91
N GLY A 99 5.31 10.76 9.74
CA GLY A 99 6.48 9.98 9.36
C GLY A 99 6.17 8.95 8.27
N CYS A 100 5.08 8.20 8.41
CA CYS A 100 4.64 7.20 7.45
C CYS A 100 4.23 7.83 6.11
N MET A 101 3.58 8.99 6.13
CA MET A 101 3.21 9.71 4.90
C MET A 101 4.42 10.06 4.02
N LYS A 102 5.63 10.24 4.59
CA LYS A 102 6.86 10.43 3.80
C LYS A 102 7.23 9.21 2.95
N GLY A 103 6.76 8.03 3.33
CA GLY A 103 6.95 6.79 2.58
C GLY A 103 5.94 6.59 1.47
N VAL A 104 4.88 7.39 1.42
CA VAL A 104 3.78 7.28 0.46
C VAL A 104 3.98 8.32 -0.63
N ILE A 105 4.17 7.88 -1.87
CA ILE A 105 4.40 8.73 -3.03
C ILE A 105 3.25 8.51 -3.99
N VAL A 106 2.43 9.52 -4.22
CA VAL A 106 1.41 9.49 -5.28
C VAL A 106 2.14 9.62 -6.61
N LYS A 107 2.03 8.59 -7.45
CA LYS A 107 2.64 8.51 -8.77
C LYS A 107 1.75 9.03 -9.87
N LYS A 108 0.44 8.83 -9.74
CA LYS A 108 -0.56 9.34 -10.66
C LYS A 108 -1.87 9.52 -9.92
N LEU A 109 -2.56 10.62 -10.15
CA LEU A 109 -3.92 10.87 -9.69
C LEU A 109 -4.71 11.47 -10.85
N THR A 110 -5.66 10.72 -11.38
CA THR A 110 -6.61 11.21 -12.38
C THR A 110 -8.01 11.06 -11.81
N LEU A 111 -8.73 12.16 -11.68
CA LEU A 111 -10.12 12.19 -11.21
C LEU A 111 -10.96 12.90 -12.27
N ASP A 112 -12.05 12.26 -12.68
CA ASP A 112 -13.13 12.88 -13.45
C ASP A 112 -14.38 12.80 -12.58
N ILE A 113 -14.83 13.94 -12.07
CA ILE A 113 -15.84 14.00 -11.02
C ILE A 113 -17.11 14.64 -11.58
N ASP A 114 -18.23 13.95 -11.38
CA ASP A 114 -19.56 14.51 -11.49
C ASP A 114 -20.34 14.15 -10.21
N THR A 115 -20.85 15.17 -9.53
CA THR A 115 -21.64 15.00 -8.30
C THR A 115 -23.14 14.86 -8.57
N GLY A 116 -23.59 15.01 -9.82
CA GLY A 116 -25.00 15.05 -10.22
C GLY A 116 -25.70 16.38 -9.93
N ASP A 117 -25.01 17.34 -9.31
CA ASP A 117 -25.51 18.68 -9.04
C ASP A 117 -24.65 19.74 -9.75
N VAL A 118 -25.30 20.53 -10.60
CA VAL A 118 -24.63 21.54 -11.44
C VAL A 118 -23.93 22.59 -10.59
N ILE A 119 -24.56 23.04 -9.50
CA ILE A 119 -24.02 24.08 -8.62
C ILE A 119 -22.77 23.55 -7.91
N THR A 120 -22.82 22.33 -7.39
CA THR A 120 -21.71 21.67 -6.71
C THR A 120 -20.55 21.43 -7.67
N ASN A 121 -20.79 20.92 -8.87
CA ASN A 121 -19.76 20.75 -9.89
C ASN A 121 -19.11 22.09 -10.25
N ALA A 122 -19.89 23.16 -10.48
CA ALA A 122 -19.36 24.48 -10.79
C ALA A 122 -18.45 25.02 -9.66
N ASN A 123 -18.84 24.82 -8.40
CA ASN A 123 -18.03 25.20 -7.24
C ASN A 123 -16.73 24.40 -7.09
N LEU A 124 -16.68 23.19 -7.64
CA LEU A 124 -15.48 22.35 -7.62
C LEU A 124 -14.47 22.71 -8.71
N VAL A 125 -14.87 23.39 -9.79
CA VAL A 125 -13.99 23.75 -10.91
C VAL A 125 -12.75 24.53 -10.45
N PRO A 126 -12.86 25.60 -9.64
CA PRO A 126 -11.68 26.33 -9.15
C PRO A 126 -10.75 25.42 -8.33
N VAL A 127 -11.32 24.60 -7.44
CA VAL A 127 -10.56 23.68 -6.59
C VAL A 127 -9.81 22.65 -7.43
N ALA A 128 -10.47 22.07 -8.43
CA ALA A 128 -9.87 21.12 -9.37
C ALA A 128 -8.73 21.75 -10.18
N PHE A 129 -8.89 22.99 -10.61
CA PHE A 129 -7.84 23.73 -11.32
C PHE A 129 -6.58 23.92 -10.45
N PHE A 130 -6.74 24.38 -9.20
CA PHE A 130 -5.62 24.55 -8.28
C PHE A 130 -4.88 23.22 -7.98
N LEU A 131 -5.63 22.14 -7.77
CA LEU A 131 -5.06 20.83 -7.45
C LEU A 131 -4.34 20.19 -8.65
N THR A 132 -4.85 20.40 -9.86
CA THR A 132 -4.23 19.91 -11.11
C THR A 132 -2.94 20.65 -11.43
N ASN A 133 -2.91 21.97 -11.25
CA ASN A 133 -1.75 22.78 -11.64
C ASN A 133 -0.51 22.59 -10.73
N THR A 134 -0.62 21.78 -9.67
CA THR A 134 0.48 21.57 -8.72
C THR A 134 1.50 20.52 -9.20
N SER A 135 1.12 19.59 -10.10
CA SER A 135 2.04 18.54 -10.59
C SER A 135 1.53 17.92 -11.90
N GLN A 136 2.44 17.57 -12.81
CA GLN A 136 2.09 16.93 -14.11
C GLN A 136 1.39 15.58 -13.96
N ASP A 137 1.64 14.86 -12.86
CA ASP A 137 1.04 13.55 -12.58
C ASP A 137 -0.34 13.63 -11.91
N ARG A 138 -0.91 14.84 -11.75
CA ARG A 138 -2.22 15.07 -11.13
C ARG A 138 -3.14 15.75 -12.13
N PHE A 139 -4.28 15.13 -12.38
CA PHE A 139 -5.32 15.64 -13.25
C PHE A 139 -6.67 15.49 -12.55
N ILE A 140 -7.32 16.59 -12.26
CA ILE A 140 -8.66 16.62 -11.67
C ILE A 140 -9.54 17.42 -12.61
N HIS A 141 -10.54 16.77 -13.17
CA HIS A 141 -11.51 17.33 -14.08
C HIS A 141 -12.90 17.21 -13.45
N ILE A 142 -13.69 18.28 -13.58
CA ILE A 142 -15.09 18.26 -13.20
C ILE A 142 -15.90 18.24 -14.48
N ASN A 143 -16.77 17.23 -14.62
CA ASN A 143 -17.66 17.11 -15.77
C ASN A 143 -19.13 17.29 -15.35
N PHE A 144 -20.00 17.36 -16.35
CA PHE A 144 -21.46 17.48 -16.20
C PHE A 144 -22.17 16.41 -17.05
N GLU A 145 -21.47 15.30 -17.31
CA GLU A 145 -21.88 14.25 -18.26
C GLU A 145 -22.30 12.96 -17.53
N GLY A 146 -22.37 12.97 -16.20
CA GLY A 146 -22.64 11.82 -15.35
C GLY A 146 -21.47 10.86 -15.23
N ARG A 147 -20.24 11.28 -15.55
CA ARG A 147 -19.05 10.41 -15.50
C ARG A 147 -18.34 10.53 -14.16
N LEU A 148 -18.02 9.38 -13.55
CA LEU A 148 -17.18 9.30 -12.35
C LEU A 148 -16.01 8.34 -12.58
N LEU A 149 -14.82 8.90 -12.80
CA LEU A 149 -13.59 8.14 -13.02
C LEU A 149 -12.54 8.48 -11.96
N ALA A 150 -11.85 7.47 -11.45
CA ALA A 150 -10.75 7.62 -10.54
C ALA A 150 -9.63 6.65 -10.90
N HIS A 151 -8.45 7.19 -11.15
CA HIS A 151 -7.20 6.46 -11.34
C HIS A 151 -6.18 6.97 -10.33
N LEU A 152 -5.77 6.11 -9.40
CA LEU A 152 -4.79 6.41 -8.37
C LEU A 152 -3.67 5.38 -8.45
N GLU A 153 -2.44 5.86 -8.57
CA GLU A 153 -1.23 5.06 -8.42
C GLU A 153 -0.42 5.60 -7.25
N VAL A 154 -0.11 4.73 -6.29
CA VAL A 154 0.64 5.07 -5.10
C VAL A 154 1.81 4.11 -4.96
N LYS A 155 3.00 4.66 -4.76
CA LYS A 155 4.23 3.94 -4.45
C LYS A 155 4.53 4.08 -2.97
N ILE A 156 4.62 2.98 -2.26
CA ILE A 156 4.88 2.90 -0.82
C ILE A 156 6.30 2.37 -0.60
N LYS A 157 7.16 3.17 0.04
CA LYS A 157 8.52 2.80 0.43
C LYS A 157 8.54 2.23 1.85
N LEU A 158 8.58 0.91 1.97
CA LEU A 158 8.49 0.20 3.26
C LEU A 158 9.61 0.60 4.24
N TYR A 159 10.85 0.76 3.77
CA TYR A 159 11.95 1.18 4.64
C TYR A 159 11.71 2.56 5.31
N ILE A 160 11.03 3.50 4.65
CA ILE A 160 10.73 4.82 5.24
C ILE A 160 9.69 4.69 6.35
N ILE A 161 8.66 3.86 6.13
CA ILE A 161 7.63 3.56 7.14
C ILE A 161 8.28 2.89 8.36
N LEU A 162 9.18 1.92 8.14
CA LEU A 162 9.91 1.25 9.20
C LEU A 162 10.73 2.25 10.03
N ILE A 163 11.49 3.14 9.37
CA ILE A 163 12.25 4.20 10.04
C ILE A 163 11.33 5.12 10.85
N ALA A 164 10.15 5.48 10.33
CA ALA A 164 9.18 6.30 11.05
C ALA A 164 8.68 5.62 12.33
N ILE A 165 8.39 4.32 12.27
CA ILE A 165 7.99 3.51 13.43
C ILE A 165 9.12 3.44 14.46
N ILE A 166 10.36 3.17 14.04
CA ILE A 166 11.53 3.08 14.91
C ILE A 166 11.80 4.42 15.60
N LYS A 167 11.86 5.52 14.84
CA LYS A 167 12.09 6.87 15.40
C LYS A 167 11.01 7.28 16.40
N ASN A 168 9.77 6.89 16.16
CA ASN A 168 8.66 7.17 17.06
C ASN A 168 8.75 6.35 18.36
N LYS A 169 9.29 5.13 18.31
CA LYS A 169 9.53 4.30 19.51
C LYS A 169 10.75 4.74 20.31
N LEU A 170 11.82 5.17 19.64
CA LEU A 170 13.08 5.60 20.29
C LEU A 170 12.99 6.96 20.99
N LYS A 171 12.06 7.83 20.56
CA LYS A 171 11.79 9.12 21.22
C LYS A 171 10.64 9.03 22.24
N ARG A 172 10.50 7.87 22.87
CA ARG A 172 9.66 7.69 24.05
C ARG A 172 10.34 8.26 25.28
#